data_AF-A0A948N698-F1
#
_entry.id   AF-A0A948N698-F1
#
_cell.length_a   1.000
_cell.length_b   1.000
_cell.length_c   1.000
_cell.angle_alpha   90.00
_cell.angle_beta   90.00
_cell.angle_gamma   90.00
#
_symmetry.space_group_name_H-M   'P 1'
#
loop_
_entity.id
_entity.type
_entity.pdbx_description
1 polymer ?
#
loop_
_entity_poly.entity_id
_entity_poly.type
_entity_poly.pdbx_seq_one_letter_code
_entity_poly.pdbx_strand_id
1 'polypeptide(L)'
;MNQLIDLAGASGARYRYSPLDENRFLPPAGANYVIAELTEDGPKVVYAGETDNLASQTWRSDLEKARKKYSDATVLTRLNVTRAVRDAELADLIEHYHPPLNG
;
A
#
# COMPACT_ATOMS: atom_id res chain seq x y z
N MET A 1 -1.42 -1.95 19.21
CA MET A 1 -0.06 -1.59 18.76
C MET A 1 -0.05 -1.76 17.24
N ASN A 2 0.09 -0.68 16.47
CA ASN A 2 0.12 -0.76 15.01
C ASN A 2 1.52 -1.20 14.59
N GLN A 3 1.72 -2.50 14.32
CA GLN A 3 3.01 -2.99 13.84
C GLN A 3 3.26 -2.43 12.44
N LEU A 4 4.39 -1.74 12.28
CA LEU A 4 4.85 -1.31 10.97
C LEU A 4 5.27 -2.56 10.18
N ILE A 5 4.89 -2.60 8.91
CA ILE A 5 5.26 -3.64 7.96
C ILE A 5 6.38 -3.08 7.08
N ASP A 6 7.55 -3.71 7.10
CA ASP A 6 8.65 -3.37 6.21
C ASP A 6 8.43 -4.05 4.84
N LEU A 7 8.36 -3.24 3.78
CA LEU A 7 8.32 -3.68 2.39
C LEU A 7 9.66 -3.37 1.72
N ALA A 8 10.19 -4.34 0.99
CA ALA A 8 11.41 -4.19 0.22
C ALA A 8 11.09 -3.73 -1.20
N GLY A 9 11.86 -2.78 -1.71
CA GLY A 9 11.78 -2.38 -3.11
C GLY A 9 12.93 -2.94 -3.94
N ALA A 10 12.82 -2.87 -5.27
CA ALA A 10 13.74 -3.50 -6.20
C ALA A 10 15.16 -2.89 -6.11
N SER A 11 15.23 -1.60 -5.79
CA SER A 11 16.45 -0.86 -5.53
C SER A 11 17.17 -1.26 -4.23
N GLY A 12 16.58 -2.15 -3.41
CA GLY A 12 17.09 -2.52 -2.08
C GLY A 12 16.66 -1.57 -0.97
N ALA A 13 15.82 -0.58 -1.27
CA ALA A 13 15.22 0.29 -0.27
C ALA A 13 14.23 -0.47 0.62
N ARG A 14 14.04 0.01 1.85
CA ARG A 14 13.04 -0.52 2.79
C ARG A 14 12.04 0.56 3.16
N TYR A 15 10.77 0.29 2.92
CA TYR A 15 9.66 1.19 3.16
C TYR A 15 8.80 0.66 4.29
N ARG A 16 8.58 1.50 5.32
CA ARG A 16 7.74 1.14 6.46
C ARG A 16 6.34 1.63 6.24
N TYR A 17 5.42 0.69 6.14
CA TYR A 17 4.00 0.95 6.01
C TYR A 17 3.26 0.67 7.31
N SER A 18 2.20 1.43 7.56
CA SER A 18 1.27 1.19 8.66
C SER A 18 0.00 0.54 8.15
N PRO A 19 -0.53 -0.51 8.80
CA PRO A 19 -1.89 -0.96 8.58
C PRO A 19 -2.86 0.21 8.74
N LEU A 20 -3.71 0.42 7.74
CA LEU A 20 -4.70 1.47 7.72
C LEU A 20 -5.93 1.00 8.50
N ASP A 21 -6.33 1.78 9.51
CA ASP A 21 -7.61 1.57 10.16
C ASP A 21 -8.72 2.18 9.28
N GLU A 22 -9.56 1.33 8.69
CA GLU A 22 -10.60 1.73 7.74
C GLU A 22 -11.69 2.62 8.38
N ASN A 23 -11.85 2.58 9.71
CA ASN A 23 -12.87 3.35 10.44
C ASN A 23 -12.35 4.68 11.00
N ARG A 24 -11.05 4.96 10.84
CA ARG A 24 -10.42 6.17 11.36
C ARG A 24 -10.54 7.34 10.39
N PHE A 25 -10.59 8.55 10.94
CA PHE A 25 -10.37 9.78 10.17
C PHE A 25 -8.97 9.81 9.56
N LEU A 26 -8.92 9.85 8.22
CA LEU A 26 -7.68 9.88 7.46
C LEU A 26 -7.26 11.31 7.12
N PRO A 27 -5.95 11.61 7.13
CA PRO A 27 -5.46 12.95 6.82
C PRO A 27 -5.66 13.29 5.33
N PRO A 28 -5.94 14.57 5.00
CA PRO A 28 -5.98 15.03 3.62
C PRO A 28 -4.56 15.24 3.07
N ALA A 29 -3.80 14.14 2.97
CA ALA A 29 -2.39 14.16 2.59
C ALA A 29 -2.10 13.08 1.55
N GLY A 30 -1.07 13.34 0.75
CA GLY A 30 -0.56 12.37 -0.19
C GLY A 30 0.04 11.15 0.51
N ALA A 31 -0.23 9.97 -0.04
CA ALA A 31 0.22 8.71 0.53
C ALA A 31 0.48 7.68 -0.57
N ASN A 32 1.47 6.83 -0.34
CA ASN A 32 1.51 5.53 -1.01
C ASN A 32 0.65 4.56 -0.20
N TYR A 33 -0.03 3.68 -0.90
CA TYR A 33 -0.77 2.60 -0.28
C TYR A 33 -0.49 1.30 -1.02
N VAL A 34 -0.47 0.22 -0.26
CA VAL A 34 -0.24 -1.13 -0.74
C VAL A 34 -1.35 -1.99 -0.19
N ILE A 35 -1.95 -2.82 -1.04
CA ILE A 35 -2.87 -3.85 -0.61
C ILE A 35 -2.08 -5.14 -0.55
N ALA A 36 -2.08 -5.77 0.61
CA ALA A 36 -1.34 -7.00 0.84
C ALA A 36 -2.15 -7.98 1.68
N GLU A 37 -1.92 -9.27 1.48
CA GLU A 37 -2.30 -10.30 2.43
C GLU A 37 -1.14 -10.51 3.42
N LEU A 38 -1.41 -10.41 4.70
CA LEU A 38 -0.42 -10.67 5.74
C LEU A 38 -0.40 -12.18 6.01
N THR A 39 0.61 -12.87 5.48
CA THR A 39 0.79 -14.32 5.66
C THR A 39 1.90 -14.60 6.66
N GLU A 40 2.02 -15.85 7.13
CA GLU A 40 3.11 -16.27 8.03
C GLU A 40 4.50 -16.11 7.41
N ASP A 41 4.60 -16.17 6.08
CA ASP A 41 5.85 -16.01 5.31
C ASP A 41 6.19 -14.52 5.06
N GLY A 42 5.24 -13.62 5.34
CA GLY A 42 5.38 -12.18 5.15
C GLY A 42 4.23 -11.55 4.36
N PRO A 43 4.32 -10.23 4.09
CA PRO A 43 3.31 -9.50 3.35
C PRO A 43 3.36 -9.85 1.86
N LYS A 44 2.29 -10.47 1.37
CA LYS A 44 2.09 -10.70 -0.06
C LYS A 44 1.41 -9.50 -0.68
N VAL A 45 2.19 -8.65 -1.34
CA VAL A 45 1.69 -7.46 -2.03
C VAL A 45 0.88 -7.87 -3.26
N VAL A 46 -0.41 -7.51 -3.28
CA VAL A 46 -1.32 -7.82 -4.39
C VAL A 46 -1.63 -6.61 -5.26
N TYR A 47 -1.51 -5.41 -4.69
CA TYR A 47 -1.65 -4.14 -5.39
C TYR A 47 -0.79 -3.06 -4.74
N ALA A 48 -0.27 -2.12 -5.52
CA ALA A 48 0.41 -0.92 -5.04
C ALA A 48 -0.14 0.31 -5.75
N GLY A 49 -0.31 1.42 -5.04
CA GLY A 49 -0.81 2.66 -5.60
C GLY A 49 -0.37 3.90 -4.83
N GLU A 50 -0.74 5.05 -5.36
CA GLU A 50 -0.55 6.34 -4.71
C GLU A 50 -1.84 7.16 -4.74
N THR A 51 -1.96 8.10 -3.81
CA THR A 51 -3.01 9.10 -3.80
C THR A 51 -2.44 10.44 -3.37
N ASP A 52 -2.94 11.52 -3.95
CA ASP A 52 -2.73 12.89 -3.49
C ASP A 52 -3.53 13.24 -2.22
N ASN A 53 -4.56 12.45 -1.89
CA ASN A 53 -5.43 12.69 -0.77
C ASN A 53 -5.98 11.39 -0.18
N LEU A 54 -5.37 10.92 0.91
CA LEU A 54 -5.78 9.72 1.62
C LEU A 54 -7.21 9.79 2.19
N ALA A 55 -7.70 11.01 2.49
CA ALA A 55 -9.08 11.23 2.94
C ALA A 55 -10.13 11.05 1.83
N SER A 56 -9.74 11.11 0.56
CA SER A 56 -10.64 10.82 -0.58
C SER A 56 -11.01 9.33 -0.68
N GLN A 57 -10.30 8.46 0.05
CA GLN A 57 -10.61 7.02 0.15
C GLN A 57 -10.66 6.27 -1.19
N THR A 58 -9.95 6.76 -2.21
CA THR A 58 -9.90 6.13 -3.55
C THR A 58 -9.39 4.69 -3.47
N TRP A 59 -8.50 4.40 -2.52
CA TRP A 59 -7.98 3.06 -2.20
C TRP A 59 -9.05 2.04 -1.81
N ARG A 60 -10.25 2.46 -1.38
CA ARG A 60 -11.34 1.54 -0.99
C ARG A 60 -11.81 0.69 -2.17
N SER A 61 -11.97 1.30 -3.34
CA SER A 61 -12.43 0.58 -4.53
C SER A 61 -11.41 -0.46 -5.00
N ASP A 62 -10.11 -0.19 -4.83
CA ASP A 62 -9.06 -1.16 -5.17
C ASP A 62 -8.95 -2.26 -4.11
N LEU A 63 -9.16 -1.93 -2.83
CA LEU A 63 -9.29 -2.91 -1.76
C LEU A 63 -10.46 -3.87 -2.00
N GLU A 64 -11.63 -3.35 -2.35
CA GLU A 64 -12.81 -4.19 -2.65
C GLU A 64 -12.54 -5.15 -3.83
N LYS A 65 -11.85 -4.69 -4.88
CA LYS A 65 -11.42 -5.56 -5.99
C LYS A 65 -10.43 -6.62 -5.54
N ALA A 66 -9.45 -6.26 -4.70
CA ALA A 66 -8.49 -7.19 -4.16
C ALA A 66 -9.17 -8.25 -3.27
N ARG A 67 -10.08 -7.83 -2.38
CA ARG A 67 -10.84 -8.71 -1.49
C ARG A 67 -11.70 -9.76 -2.20
N LYS A 68 -12.10 -9.52 -3.46
CA LYS A 68 -12.78 -10.53 -4.28
C LYS A 68 -11.90 -11.75 -4.61
N LYS A 69 -10.58 -11.57 -4.67
CA LYS A 69 -9.61 -12.64 -4.95
C LYS A 69 -8.82 -13.06 -3.70
N TYR A 70 -8.66 -12.14 -2.76
CA TYR A 70 -7.77 -12.22 -1.62
C TYR A 70 -8.52 -11.76 -0.36
N SER A 71 -9.30 -12.65 0.25
CA SER A 71 -10.26 -12.31 1.32
C SER A 71 -9.61 -11.62 2.52
N ASP A 72 -8.34 -11.92 2.81
CA ASP A 72 -7.57 -11.35 3.94
C ASP A 72 -6.75 -10.11 3.54
N ALA A 73 -7.03 -9.54 2.37
CA ALA A 73 -6.35 -8.34 1.90
C ALA A 73 -6.62 -7.15 2.85
N THR A 74 -5.52 -6.52 3.27
CA THR A 74 -5.50 -5.31 4.08
C THR A 74 -4.77 -4.18 3.37
N VAL A 75 -5.10 -2.94 3.73
CA VAL A 75 -4.44 -1.75 3.18
C VAL A 75 -3.35 -1.33 4.14
N LEU A 76 -2.16 -1.19 3.59
CA LEU A 76 -1.00 -0.63 4.24
C LEU A 76 -0.79 0.77 3.65
N THR A 77 -0.48 1.76 4.47
CA THR A 77 -0.24 3.14 4.00
C THR A 77 1.06 3.73 4.52
N ARG A 78 1.64 4.61 3.72
CA ARG A 78 2.80 5.43 4.07
C ARG A 78 2.55 6.86 3.59
N LEU A 79 2.50 7.81 4.51
CA LEU A 79 2.33 9.22 4.17
C LEU A 79 3.59 9.74 3.47
N ASN A 80 3.41 10.35 2.30
CA ASN A 80 4.47 10.92 1.49
C ASN A 80 3.97 12.22 0.84
N VAL A 81 4.54 13.34 1.27
CA VAL A 81 4.10 14.68 0.83
C VAL A 81 4.48 14.94 -0.64
N THR A 82 5.63 14.45 -1.09
CA THR A 82 6.15 14.73 -2.43
C THR A 82 5.74 13.67 -3.44
N ARG A 83 5.07 14.09 -4.52
CA ARG A 83 4.62 13.18 -5.59
C ARG A 83 5.77 12.41 -6.23
N ALA A 84 6.92 13.05 -6.46
CA ALA A 84 8.10 12.40 -7.03
C ALA A 84 8.61 11.24 -6.17
N VAL A 85 8.54 11.36 -4.84
CA VAL A 85 8.91 10.25 -3.93
C VAL A 85 7.87 9.14 -4.01
N ARG A 86 6.58 9.49 -4.10
CA ARG A 86 5.51 8.49 -4.24
C ARG A 86 5.65 7.67 -5.52
N ASP A 87 5.93 8.33 -6.63
CA ASP A 87 6.08 7.70 -7.93
C ASP A 87 7.30 6.76 -7.96
N ALA A 88 8.45 7.24 -7.46
CA ALA A 88 9.66 6.43 -7.35
C ALA A 88 9.46 5.20 -6.45
N GLU A 89 8.84 5.38 -5.28
CA GLU A 89 8.54 4.28 -4.35
C GLU A 89 7.53 3.29 -4.95
N LEU A 90 6.49 3.78 -5.64
CA LEU A 90 5.51 2.95 -6.31
C LEU A 90 6.16 2.08 -7.40
N ALA A 91 6.98 2.68 -8.26
CA ALA A 91 7.70 1.96 -9.30
C ALA A 91 8.63 0.89 -8.70
N ASP A 92 9.35 1.24 -7.63
CA ASP A 92 10.28 0.34 -6.94
C ASP A 92 9.57 -0.87 -6.31
N LEU A 93 8.38 -0.67 -5.74
CA LEU A 93 7.56 -1.73 -5.17
C LEU A 93 6.91 -2.61 -6.25
N ILE A 94 6.43 -2.02 -7.34
CA ILE A 94 5.86 -2.78 -8.47
C ILE A 94 6.93 -3.65 -9.11
N GLU A 95 8.14 -3.13 -9.30
CA GLU A 95 9.26 -3.89 -9.86
C GLU A 95 9.70 -5.03 -8.94
N HIS A 96 9.65 -4.85 -7.61
CA HIS A 96 10.03 -5.91 -6.67
C HIS A 96 8.99 -7.02 -6.54
N TYR A 97 7.72 -6.64 -6.36
CA TYR A 97 6.66 -7.56 -5.98
C TYR A 97 5.82 -8.06 -7.17
N HIS A 98 5.90 -7.40 -8.33
CA HIS A 98 5.06 -7.66 -9.51
C HIS A 98 3.58 -7.93 -9.15
N PRO A 99 2.90 -6.97 -8.49
CA PRO A 99 1.55 -7.17 -7.99
C PRO A 99 0.57 -7.56 -9.10
N PRO A 100 -0.20 -8.65 -8.96
CA PRO A 100 -1.07 -9.19 -10.00
C PRO A 100 -2.26 -8.29 -10.36
N LEU A 101 -2.54 -7.24 -9.57
CA LEU A 101 -3.64 -6.30 -9.81
C LEU A 101 -3.19 -4.94 -10.38
N ASN A 102 -1.88 -4.75 -10.60
CA ASN A 102 -1.32 -3.51 -11.17
C ASN A 102 -1.18 -3.53 -12.71
N GLY A 103 -1.59 -4.63 -13.36
CA GLY A 103 -1.49 -4.84 -14.82
C GLY A 103 -2.80 -4.75 -15.56
#